data_AF-A0A3M5TDR8-F1
#
_entry.id   AF-A0A3M5TDR8-F1
#
_cell.length_a   1.000
_cell.length_b   1.000
_cell.length_c   1.000
_cell.angle_alpha   90.00
_cell.angle_beta   90.00
_cell.angle_gamma   90.00
#
_symmetry.space_group_name_H-M   'P 1'
#
loop_
_entity.id
_entity.type
_entity.pdbx_description
1 polymer ?
#
loop_
_entity_poly.entity_id
_entity_poly.type
_entity_poly.pdbx_seq_one_letter_code
_entity_poly.pdbx_strand_id
1 'polypeptide(L)' 'MGNNESTKAAARRKIAKNFVPRLIVTLRVGNEYEGTTELITHEADTLSRLQAEIDAMKIARKKYRYVELVSVKPAN' A
#
# COMPACT_ATOMS: atom_id res chain seq x y z
N MET A 1 -22.29 8.31 48.74
CA MET A 1 -22.10 6.95 48.18
C MET A 1 -20.94 7.04 47.20
N GLY A 2 -19.93 6.16 47.37
CA GLY A 2 -18.82 5.95 46.41
C GLY A 2 -19.34 5.42 45.06
N ASN A 3 -18.53 5.07 44.06
CA ASN A 3 -17.21 4.42 44.04
C ASN A 3 -16.58 4.70 42.64
N ASN A 4 -15.39 5.30 42.54
CA ASN A 4 -14.05 4.71 42.31
C ASN A 4 -13.66 4.31 40.86
N GLU A 5 -12.56 4.94 40.41
CA GLU A 5 -11.42 4.42 39.61
C GLU A 5 -11.64 3.89 38.18
N SER A 6 -10.99 4.47 37.17
CA SER A 6 -9.61 4.07 36.86
C SER A 6 -8.81 5.16 36.14
N THR A 7 -7.69 5.52 36.75
CA THR A 7 -6.55 6.20 36.15
C THR A 7 -5.89 5.33 35.07
N LYS A 8 -5.71 5.83 33.85
CA LYS A 8 -4.51 5.51 33.05
C LYS A 8 -4.32 6.46 31.87
N ALA A 9 -3.12 7.02 31.84
CA ALA A 9 -2.59 7.87 30.81
C ALA A 9 -2.78 7.34 29.40
N ALA A 10 -3.07 8.24 28.45
CA ALA A 10 -2.54 8.13 27.10
C ALA A 10 -2.61 9.49 26.41
N ALA A 11 -1.49 10.21 26.52
CA ALA A 11 -0.90 11.05 25.48
C ALA A 11 -1.83 11.95 24.67
N ARG A 12 -1.56 13.26 24.81
CA ARG A 12 -1.70 14.26 23.73
C ARG A 12 -1.65 13.56 22.37
N ARG A 13 -2.78 13.41 21.70
CA ARG A 13 -2.79 13.04 20.28
C ARG A 13 -2.23 14.25 19.55
N LYS A 14 -0.90 14.28 19.46
CA LYS A 14 -0.17 15.11 18.51
C LYS A 14 -0.92 14.99 17.20
N ILE A 15 -1.24 16.14 16.63
CA ILE A 15 -1.67 16.33 15.24
C ILE A 15 -0.90 15.31 14.40
N ALA A 16 -1.56 14.20 14.06
CA ALA A 16 -0.97 13.21 13.19
C ALA A 16 -1.03 13.86 11.82
N LYS A 17 0.04 14.59 11.50
CA LYS A 17 0.31 15.17 10.18
C LYS A 17 -0.15 14.16 9.14
N ASN A 18 -1.28 14.44 8.51
CA ASN A 18 -1.82 13.84 7.30
C ASN A 18 -0.98 12.66 6.79
N PHE A 19 -0.97 11.55 7.53
CA PHE A 19 -0.18 10.38 7.18
C PHE A 19 -1.00 9.72 6.09
N VAL A 20 -0.82 10.20 4.86
CA VAL A 20 -1.46 9.62 3.70
C VAL A 20 -0.90 8.21 3.64
N PRO A 21 -1.69 7.19 3.95
CA PRO A 21 -1.20 5.82 4.01
C PRO A 21 -1.06 5.35 2.57
N ARG A 22 0.09 5.62 1.98
CA ARG A 22 0.38 5.23 0.60
C ARG A 22 0.87 3.80 0.62
N LEU A 23 0.21 2.93 -0.14
CA LEU A 23 0.69 1.58 -0.36
C LEU A 23 1.58 1.56 -1.59
N ILE A 24 2.82 1.18 -1.42
CA ILE A 24 3.78 0.97 -2.49
C ILE A 24 3.60 -0.47 -2.97
N VAL A 25 3.10 -0.61 -4.19
CA VAL A 25 2.94 -1.89 -4.87
C VAL A 25 4.07 -2.05 -5.87
N THR A 26 4.89 -3.07 -5.69
CA THR A 26 5.93 -3.43 -6.67
C THR A 26 5.41 -4.57 -7.53
N LEU A 27 5.40 -4.37 -8.83
CA LEU A 27 5.05 -5.40 -9.81
C LEU A 27 6.20 -5.59 -10.78
N ARG A 28 6.41 -6.83 -11.17
CA ARG A 28 7.28 -7.20 -12.27
C ARG A 28 6.40 -7.30 -13.51
N VAL A 29 6.76 -6.54 -14.54
CA VAL A 29 6.01 -6.45 -15.78
C VAL A 29 6.90 -6.74 -16.96
N GLY A 30 6.34 -7.36 -18.00
CA GLY A 30 7.10 -7.74 -19.19
C GLY A 30 6.18 -7.88 -20.39
N ASN A 31 6.71 -7.59 -21.58
CA ASN A 31 6.00 -7.84 -22.83
C ASN A 31 6.41 -9.17 -23.47
N GLU A 32 7.57 -9.71 -23.08
CA GLU A 32 8.08 -11.01 -23.50
C GLU A 32 8.16 -11.92 -22.27
N TYR A 33 7.47 -13.06 -22.34
CA TYR A 33 7.63 -14.14 -21.36
C TYR A 33 9.03 -14.71 -21.55
N GLU A 34 9.89 -14.57 -20.54
CA GLU A 34 11.33 -14.91 -20.55
C GLU A 34 12.28 -13.90 -21.23
N GLY A 35 11.83 -12.66 -21.45
CA GLY A 35 12.67 -11.55 -21.93
C GLY A 35 12.91 -10.45 -20.89
N THR A 36 12.99 -9.20 -21.35
CA THR A 36 13.21 -8.02 -20.51
C THR A 36 12.00 -7.75 -19.60
N THR A 37 12.09 -8.16 -18.35
CA THR A 37 11.11 -7.81 -17.32
C THR A 37 11.55 -6.55 -16.59
N GLU A 38 10.66 -5.57 -16.48
CA GLU A 38 10.86 -4.34 -15.71
C GLU A 38 10.18 -4.47 -14.34
N LEU A 39 10.83 -3.94 -13.31
CA LEU A 39 10.22 -3.77 -12.00
C LEU A 39 9.60 -2.37 -11.95
N ILE A 40 8.27 -2.31 -11.92
CA ILE A 40 7.54 -1.06 -11.75
C ILE A 40 7.07 -0.93 -10.30
N THR A 41 7.17 0.28 -9.79
CA THR A 41 6.66 0.63 -8.47
C THR A 41 5.46 1.54 -8.66
N HIS A 42 4.32 1.17 -8.11
CA HIS A 42 3.09 1.92 -8.16
C HIS A 42 2.70 2.35 -6.75
N GLU A 43 2.61 3.66 -6.53
CA GLU A 43 2.07 4.21 -5.30
C GLU A 43 0.55 4.27 -5.42
N ALA A 44 -0.13 3.53 -4.55
CA ALA A 44 -1.57 3.56 -4.40
C ALA A 44 -1.94 4.45 -3.20
N ASP A 45 -2.76 5.47 -3.45
CA ASP A 45 -3.25 6.41 -2.43
C ASP A 45 -4.41 5.83 -1.60
N THR A 46 -4.40 4.52 -1.35
CA THR A 46 -5.48 3.81 -0.65
C THR A 46 -4.96 3.00 0.53
N LEU A 47 -5.77 2.94 1.60
CA LEU A 47 -5.52 2.10 2.78
C LEU A 47 -5.73 0.60 2.53
N SER A 48 -6.49 0.26 1.48
CA SER A 48 -6.90 -1.12 1.22
C SER A 48 -5.87 -1.81 0.34
N ARG A 49 -5.25 -2.85 0.90
CA ARG A 49 -4.32 -3.71 0.15
C ARG A 49 -4.94 -4.26 -1.13
N LEU A 50 -6.19 -4.73 -1.06
CA LEU A 50 -6.88 -5.28 -2.23
C LEU A 50 -7.08 -4.22 -3.32
N GLN A 51 -7.42 -2.99 -2.93
CA GLN A 51 -7.59 -1.90 -3.89
C GLN A 51 -6.27 -1.54 -4.57
N ALA A 52 -5.20 -1.45 -3.80
CA ALA A 52 -3.85 -1.21 -4.30
C ALA A 52 -3.38 -2.30 -5.28
N GLU A 53 -3.65 -3.59 -4.97
CA GLU A 53 -3.32 -4.71 -5.86
C GLU A 53 -4.10 -4.65 -7.18
N ILE A 54 -5.41 -4.37 -7.12
CA ILE A 54 -6.27 -4.27 -8.31
C ILE A 54 -5.81 -3.12 -9.22
N ASP A 55 -5.56 -1.93 -8.66
CA ASP A 55 -5.19 -0.76 -9.43
C ASP A 55 -3.81 -0.93 -10.05
N ALA A 56 -2.85 -1.44 -9.28
CA ALA A 56 -1.53 -1.84 -9.75
C ALA A 56 -1.59 -2.85 -10.91
N MET A 57 -2.38 -3.93 -10.78
CA MET A 57 -2.54 -4.92 -11.84
C MET A 57 -3.21 -4.34 -13.08
N LYS A 58 -4.21 -3.46 -12.93
CA LYS A 58 -4.88 -2.82 -14.08
C LYS A 58 -3.92 -1.94 -14.86
N ILE A 59 -3.15 -1.10 -14.18
CA ILE A 59 -2.17 -0.20 -14.81
C ILE A 59 -1.11 -1.03 -15.54
N ALA A 60 -0.59 -2.04 -14.86
CA ALA A 60 0.40 -2.95 -15.42
C ALA A 60 -0.14 -3.70 -16.65
N ARG A 61 -1.33 -4.30 -16.57
CA ARG A 61 -1.93 -5.08 -17.68
C ARG A 61 -2.34 -4.23 -18.87
N LYS A 62 -2.57 -2.92 -18.65
CA LYS A 62 -2.85 -1.98 -19.73
C LYS A 62 -1.62 -1.73 -20.60
N LYS A 63 -0.42 -1.80 -20.01
CA LYS A 63 0.84 -1.45 -20.68
C LYS A 63 1.71 -2.68 -21.01
N TYR A 64 1.54 -3.76 -20.28
CA TYR A 64 2.36 -4.98 -20.37
C TYR A 64 1.50 -6.22 -20.44
N ARG A 65 1.97 -7.21 -21.20
CA ARG A 65 1.25 -8.48 -21.45
C ARG A 65 1.38 -9.45 -20.28
N TYR A 66 2.50 -9.40 -19.57
CA TYR A 66 2.79 -10.19 -18.39
C TYR A 66 2.96 -9.27 -17.18
N VAL A 67 2.25 -9.59 -16.11
CA VAL A 67 2.23 -8.81 -14.88
C VAL A 67 2.22 -9.77 -13.71
N GLU A 68 3.21 -9.62 -12.83
CA GLU A 68 3.34 -10.37 -11.61
C GLU A 68 3.46 -9.40 -10.42
N LEU A 69 2.61 -9.60 -9.42
CA LEU A 69 2.66 -8.83 -8.18
C LEU A 69 3.79 -9.38 -7.30
N VAL A 70 4.77 -8.55 -6.96
CA VAL A 70 5.93 -8.95 -6.15
C VAL A 70 5.68 -8.65 -4.68
N SER A 71 5.24 -7.42 -4.36
CA SER A 71 5.05 -7.03 -2.96
C SER A 71 4.13 -5.82 -2.85
N VAL A 72 3.43 -5.74 -1.70
CA VAL A 72 2.68 -4.56 -1.28
C VAL A 72 3.23 -4.14 0.07
N LYS A 73 3.82 -2.95 0.15
CA LYS A 73 4.40 -2.41 1.37
C LYS A 73 3.81 -1.03 1.67
N PRO A 74 3.49 -0.70 2.92
CA PRO A 74 3.15 0.67 3.27
C PRO A 74 4.39 1.58 3.13
N ALA A 75 4.21 2.75 2.53
CA ALA A 75 5.15 3.86 2.59
C ALA A 75 5.12 4.39 4.04
N ASN A 76 6.11 4.02 4.83
CA ASN A 76 6.18 4.33 6.24
C ASN A 76 7.16 5.47 6.50
#